data_AF-A0A934JYU5-F1
#
_entry.id   AF-A0A934JYU5-F1
#
_cell.length_a   1.000
_cell.length_b   1.000
_cell.length_c   1.000
_cell.angle_alpha   90.00
_cell.angle_beta   90.00
_cell.angle_gamma   90.00
#
_symmetry.space_group_name_H-M   'P 1'
#
loop_
_entity.id
_entity.type
_entity.pdbx_description
1 polymer ?
#
loop_
_entity_poly.entity_id
_entity_poly.type
_entity_poly.pdbx_seq_one_letter_code
_entity_poly.pdbx_strand_id
1 'polypeptide(L)'
;MRRYFISQYPTFGSYANPTKWKIEQSPYFYWWLALTLNCDYVALCENPSANRFKTKKKLLKVYEDFGDVRYEGDRYVAFAKWWNAKLANGETKGAYLFAEPLTEMKVELVEDVATAERLIADEDELLIRVSKGMKRTHIDKTLNRLFKKHIEFEKGRQTRNPNRSNARYSLSKSIAIDSLQTAFALYDLIEQAEANGEKVNNYALAKQVGIEVEQRNTEEEWDIAYKRRVVSVAVSRKKKVAVDAIKSVVNGVFPS
;
A
#
# COMPACT_ATOMS: atom_id res chain seq x y z
N MET A 1 10.74 -8.17 -16.70
CA MET A 1 10.16 -9.19 -15.79
C MET A 1 8.97 -8.57 -15.06
N ARG A 2 7.83 -9.26 -14.93
CA ARG A 2 6.67 -8.72 -14.19
C ARG A 2 6.96 -8.81 -12.70
N ARG A 3 6.94 -7.68 -11.99
CA ARG A 3 7.10 -7.61 -10.54
C ARG A 3 5.82 -8.09 -9.85
N TYR A 4 5.95 -8.74 -8.71
CA TYR A 4 4.81 -9.22 -7.93
C TYR A 4 4.41 -8.17 -6.88
N PHE A 5 3.10 -7.88 -6.78
CA PHE A 5 2.55 -6.94 -5.81
C PHE A 5 1.52 -7.66 -4.94
N ILE A 6 1.56 -7.41 -3.64
CA ILE A 6 0.60 -8.01 -2.70
C ILE A 6 -0.80 -7.41 -2.88
N SER A 7 -0.91 -6.13 -3.21
CA SER A 7 -2.20 -5.48 -3.50
C SER A 7 -2.30 -5.07 -4.96
N GLN A 8 -3.51 -4.68 -5.37
CA GLN A 8 -3.75 -4.20 -6.73
C GLN A 8 -2.82 -3.03 -7.05
N TYR A 9 -1.91 -3.22 -8.01
CA TYR A 9 -1.03 -2.15 -8.49
C TYR A 9 -1.79 -1.26 -9.49
N PRO A 10 -1.39 0.01 -9.65
CA PRO A 10 -2.11 0.93 -10.52
C PRO A 10 -1.95 0.53 -11.97
N THR A 11 -3.05 0.63 -12.72
CA THR A 11 -3.02 0.57 -14.18
C THR A 11 -3.50 1.90 -14.72
N PHE A 12 -2.85 2.39 -15.78
CA PHE A 12 -3.04 3.78 -16.21
C PHE A 12 -3.90 3.90 -17.47
N GLY A 13 -3.94 2.88 -18.33
CA GLY A 13 -4.46 3.05 -19.67
C GLY A 13 -3.47 3.87 -20.49
N SER A 14 -3.80 5.14 -20.77
CA SER A 14 -2.86 6.10 -21.35
C SER A 14 -2.07 6.82 -20.26
N TYR A 15 -0.77 7.05 -20.45
CA TYR A 15 0.02 7.85 -19.51
C TYR A 15 -0.24 9.36 -19.62
N ALA A 16 -0.65 9.84 -20.80
CA ALA A 16 -1.00 11.24 -21.01
C ALA A 16 -2.42 11.56 -20.49
N ASN A 17 -3.33 10.58 -20.57
CA ASN A 17 -4.71 10.70 -20.08
C ASN A 17 -5.06 9.47 -19.23
N PRO A 18 -4.55 9.37 -17.99
CA PRO A 18 -4.75 8.17 -17.19
C PRO A 18 -6.19 7.98 -16.77
N THR A 19 -6.65 6.73 -16.77
CA THR A 19 -8.01 6.39 -16.37
C THR A 19 -8.13 6.38 -14.85
N LYS A 20 -8.76 7.43 -14.29
CA LYS A 20 -8.98 7.64 -12.84
C LYS A 20 -9.34 6.36 -12.08
N TRP A 21 -10.43 5.68 -12.45
CA TRP A 21 -10.92 4.53 -11.69
C TRP A 21 -9.89 3.41 -11.58
N LYS A 22 -9.06 3.19 -12.62
CA LYS A 22 -8.02 2.15 -12.61
C LYS A 22 -6.88 2.44 -11.65
N ILE A 23 -6.58 3.71 -11.43
CA ILE A 23 -5.55 4.18 -10.50
C ILE A 23 -6.08 4.11 -9.07
N GLU A 24 -7.32 4.56 -8.88
CA GLU A 24 -7.99 4.58 -7.58
C GLU A 24 -8.33 3.19 -7.04
N GLN A 25 -8.22 2.14 -7.85
CA GLN A 25 -8.25 0.76 -7.36
C GLN A 25 -6.95 0.35 -6.65
N SER A 26 -5.89 1.15 -6.73
CA SER A 26 -4.60 0.85 -6.12
C SER A 26 -4.41 1.56 -4.78
N PRO A 27 -4.13 0.85 -3.67
CA PRO A 27 -3.79 1.49 -2.41
C PRO A 27 -2.49 2.30 -2.49
N TYR A 28 -1.59 1.96 -3.41
CA TYR A 28 -0.33 2.67 -3.58
C TYR A 28 -0.52 4.09 -4.15
N PHE A 29 -1.61 4.33 -4.88
CA PHE A 29 -2.00 5.69 -5.27
C PHE A 29 -2.32 6.54 -4.03
N TYR A 30 -3.10 6.01 -3.09
CA TYR A 30 -3.45 6.73 -1.87
C TYR A 30 -2.25 6.93 -0.94
N TRP A 31 -1.27 6.01 -0.96
CA TRP A 31 0.00 6.21 -0.26
C TRP A 31 0.72 7.45 -0.81
N TRP A 32 0.89 7.52 -2.13
CA TRP A 32 1.51 8.67 -2.77
C TRP A 32 0.70 9.96 -2.53
N LEU A 33 -0.63 9.91 -2.69
CA LEU A 33 -1.52 11.05 -2.46
C LEU A 33 -1.39 11.57 -1.02
N ALA A 34 -1.36 10.68 -0.03
CA ALA A 34 -1.17 11.04 1.37
C ALA A 34 0.15 11.79 1.62
N LEU A 35 1.23 11.47 0.90
CA LEU A 35 2.48 12.22 0.99
C LEU A 35 2.34 13.63 0.40
N THR A 36 1.60 13.79 -0.70
CA THR A 36 1.34 15.11 -1.30
C THR A 36 0.50 16.02 -0.39
N LEU A 37 -0.27 15.43 0.53
CA LEU A 37 -1.13 16.15 1.48
C LEU A 37 -0.46 16.36 2.85
N ASN A 38 0.70 15.75 3.11
CA ASN A 38 1.37 15.86 4.40
C ASN A 38 2.21 17.15 4.47
N CYS A 39 1.83 18.10 5.32
CA CYS A 39 2.51 19.41 5.43
C CYS A 39 4.01 19.32 5.76
N ASP A 40 4.42 18.34 6.59
CA ASP A 40 5.82 18.13 6.93
C ASP A 40 6.62 17.64 5.72
N TYR A 41 6.05 16.71 4.94
CA TYR A 41 6.66 16.17 3.72
C TYR A 41 6.71 17.22 2.61
N VAL A 42 5.63 17.97 2.39
CA VAL A 42 5.57 19.05 1.39
C VAL A 42 6.60 20.14 1.69
N ALA A 43 6.72 20.54 2.94
CA ALA A 43 7.73 21.52 3.34
C ALA A 43 9.17 20.97 3.26
N LEU A 44 9.36 19.65 3.42
CA LEU A 44 10.66 19.02 3.16
C LEU A 44 10.98 19.01 1.66
N CYS A 45 9.98 18.81 0.79
CA CYS A 45 10.16 18.90 -0.65
C CYS A 45 10.58 20.30 -1.09
N GLU A 46 10.04 21.35 -0.46
CA GLU A 46 10.41 22.75 -0.72
C GLU A 46 11.85 23.07 -0.25
N ASN A 47 12.24 22.61 0.96
CA ASN A 47 13.57 22.86 1.50
C ASN A 47 14.16 21.63 2.22
N PRO A 48 14.80 20.71 1.48
CA PRO A 48 15.37 19.47 2.02
C PRO A 48 16.48 19.70 3.07
N SER A 49 17.16 20.85 2.99
CA SER A 49 18.30 21.18 3.86
C SER A 49 17.90 21.86 5.17
N ALA A 50 16.60 22.13 5.38
CA ALA A 50 16.13 22.83 6.56
C ALA A 50 16.45 22.07 7.86
N ASN A 51 17.04 22.79 8.83
CA ASN A 51 17.49 22.22 10.11
C ASN A 51 16.39 21.44 10.86
N ARG A 52 15.13 21.84 10.72
CA ARG A 52 13.97 21.22 11.40
C ARG A 52 13.76 19.74 11.04
N PHE A 53 14.34 19.26 9.94
CA PHE A 53 14.20 17.87 9.48
C PHE A 53 15.40 16.99 9.80
N LYS A 54 16.56 17.55 10.18
CA LYS A 54 17.83 16.82 10.40
C LYS A 54 17.70 15.65 11.37
N THR A 55 16.82 15.77 12.37
CA THR A 55 16.59 14.72 13.38
C THR A 55 15.46 13.75 13.02
N LYS A 56 14.66 14.04 11.98
CA LYS A 56 13.51 13.22 11.55
C LYS A 56 13.96 12.10 10.59
N LYS A 57 14.74 11.15 11.09
CA LYS A 57 15.35 10.06 10.29
C LYS A 57 14.37 9.32 9.36
N LYS A 58 13.18 8.95 9.86
CA LYS A 58 12.17 8.23 9.06
C LYS A 58 11.66 9.08 7.90
N LEU A 59 11.31 10.34 8.16
CA LEU A 59 10.86 11.28 7.14
C LEU A 59 11.93 11.51 6.06
N LEU A 60 13.20 11.68 6.48
CA LEU A 60 14.32 11.82 5.54
C LEU A 60 14.49 10.56 4.68
N LYS A 61 14.30 9.37 5.26
CA LYS A 61 14.36 8.12 4.50
C LYS A 61 13.24 8.01 3.46
N VAL A 62 12.00 8.35 3.85
CA VAL A 62 10.87 8.42 2.91
C VAL A 62 11.17 9.42 1.80
N TYR A 63 11.74 10.59 2.11
CA TYR A 63 12.10 11.58 1.11
C TYR A 63 13.20 11.11 0.14
N GLU A 64 14.22 10.43 0.64
CA GLU A 64 15.25 9.81 -0.20
C GLU A 64 14.66 8.84 -1.23
N ASP A 65 13.70 8.01 -0.79
CA ASP A 65 13.11 6.97 -1.63
C ASP A 65 12.03 7.51 -2.59
N PHE A 66 11.16 8.40 -2.12
CA PHE A 66 10.03 8.95 -2.88
C PHE A 66 10.41 10.19 -3.70
N GLY A 67 11.30 11.03 -3.18
CA GLY A 67 11.67 12.33 -3.74
C GLY A 67 10.59 13.40 -3.60
N ASP A 68 10.69 14.46 -4.40
CA ASP A 68 9.63 15.47 -4.49
C ASP A 68 8.39 14.87 -5.16
N VAL A 69 7.29 14.85 -4.42
CA VAL A 69 5.98 14.31 -4.86
C VAL A 69 4.99 15.41 -5.21
N ARG A 70 5.36 16.68 -4.99
CA ARG A 70 4.49 17.81 -5.31
C ARG A 70 4.24 17.87 -6.80
N TYR A 71 3.09 18.40 -7.17
CA TYR A 71 2.66 18.45 -8.55
C TYR A 71 1.76 19.65 -8.80
N GLU A 72 1.69 20.05 -10.06
CA GLU A 72 0.72 21.00 -10.58
C GLU A 72 -0.20 20.28 -11.57
N GLY A 73 -1.45 20.71 -11.67
CA GLY A 73 -2.43 20.13 -12.58
C GLY A 73 -3.01 18.80 -12.10
N ASP A 74 -3.15 17.84 -13.02
CA ASP A 74 -3.87 16.60 -12.74
C ASP A 74 -3.06 15.60 -11.90
N ARG A 75 -3.63 15.22 -10.76
CA ARG A 75 -3.00 14.29 -9.79
C ARG A 75 -2.73 12.90 -10.35
N TYR A 76 -3.56 12.41 -11.28
CA TYR A 76 -3.42 11.09 -11.87
C TYR A 76 -2.30 11.07 -12.91
N VAL A 77 -2.14 12.14 -13.69
CA VAL A 77 -0.99 12.34 -14.57
C VAL A 77 0.30 12.45 -13.75
N ALA A 78 0.28 13.25 -12.68
CA ALA A 78 1.42 13.39 -11.77
C ALA A 78 1.83 12.06 -11.14
N PHE A 79 0.86 11.31 -10.61
CA PHE A 79 1.11 9.97 -10.07
C PHE A 79 1.63 9.00 -11.12
N ALA A 80 1.06 8.99 -12.34
CA ALA A 80 1.53 8.14 -13.44
C ALA A 80 2.98 8.44 -13.80
N LYS A 81 3.35 9.73 -13.87
CA LYS A 81 4.73 10.16 -14.12
C LYS A 81 5.66 9.74 -12.99
N TRP A 82 5.27 9.98 -11.73
CA TRP A 82 6.05 9.60 -10.56
C TRP A 82 6.25 8.07 -10.46
N TRP A 83 5.17 7.30 -10.63
CA TRP A 83 5.19 5.83 -10.57
C TRP A 83 6.11 5.22 -11.61
N ASN A 84 6.09 5.76 -12.83
CA ASN A 84 6.85 5.24 -13.98
C ASN A 84 8.25 5.86 -14.14
N ALA A 85 8.65 6.78 -13.25
CA ALA A 85 9.99 7.36 -13.27
C ALA A 85 11.05 6.27 -13.21
N LYS A 86 12.00 6.30 -14.15
CA LYS A 86 13.06 5.29 -14.26
C LYS A 86 14.15 5.55 -13.23
N LEU A 87 14.54 4.48 -12.55
CA LEU A 87 15.69 4.46 -11.66
C LEU A 87 16.94 3.96 -12.42
N ALA A 88 18.12 4.16 -11.83
CA ALA A 88 19.39 3.77 -12.44
C ALA A 88 19.48 2.26 -12.75
N ASN A 89 18.77 1.42 -11.99
CA ASN A 89 18.66 -0.02 -12.21
C ASN A 89 17.65 -0.41 -13.31
N GLY A 90 17.06 0.56 -14.03
CA GLY A 90 16.09 0.34 -15.11
C GLY A 90 14.64 0.07 -14.66
N GLU A 91 14.42 -0.12 -13.35
CA GLU A 91 13.09 -0.28 -12.78
C GLU A 91 12.30 1.03 -12.76
N THR A 92 10.99 0.93 -12.64
CA THR A 92 10.15 2.09 -12.32
C THR A 92 10.12 2.31 -10.81
N LYS A 93 10.07 3.58 -10.39
CA LYS A 93 10.04 3.96 -8.97
C LYS A 93 8.94 3.23 -8.20
N GLY A 94 7.72 3.17 -8.73
CA GLY A 94 6.60 2.49 -8.06
C GLY A 94 6.83 0.99 -7.87
N ALA A 95 7.39 0.31 -8.87
CA ALA A 95 7.70 -1.11 -8.75
C ALA A 95 8.85 -1.37 -7.77
N TYR A 96 9.88 -0.54 -7.78
CA TYR A 96 11.02 -0.65 -6.87
C TYR A 96 10.63 -0.46 -5.39
N LEU A 97 9.66 0.42 -5.11
CA LEU A 97 9.23 0.73 -3.75
C LEU A 97 8.18 -0.26 -3.22
N PHE A 98 7.21 -0.64 -4.05
CA PHE A 98 5.99 -1.33 -3.57
C PHE A 98 5.85 -2.78 -4.03
N ALA A 99 6.65 -3.23 -4.99
CA ALA A 99 6.64 -4.64 -5.36
C ALA A 99 7.53 -5.45 -4.42
N GLU A 100 7.21 -6.73 -4.28
CA GLU A 100 8.12 -7.69 -3.67
C GLU A 100 9.44 -7.67 -4.41
N PRO A 101 10.59 -7.71 -3.69
CA PRO A 101 11.91 -7.81 -4.30
C PRO A 101 11.94 -8.94 -5.33
N LEU A 102 12.82 -8.84 -6.31
CA LEU A 102 13.10 -9.93 -7.22
C LEU A 102 13.87 -11.02 -6.45
N THR A 103 13.22 -11.63 -5.46
CA THR A 103 13.63 -12.91 -4.94
C THR A 103 13.27 -13.88 -6.06
N GLU A 104 14.28 -14.52 -6.65
CA GLU A 104 14.04 -15.62 -7.57
C GLU A 104 13.45 -16.78 -6.75
N MET A 105 12.17 -16.70 -6.38
CA MET A 105 11.43 -17.81 -5.77
C MET A 105 11.26 -18.90 -6.84
N LYS A 106 12.34 -19.65 -7.08
CA LYS A 106 12.41 -20.70 -8.08
C LYS A 106 12.93 -21.97 -7.43
N VAL A 107 12.45 -23.09 -7.92
CA VAL A 107 13.14 -24.36 -7.71
C VAL A 107 14.21 -24.44 -8.77
N GLU A 108 15.48 -24.47 -8.35
CA GLU A 108 16.61 -24.63 -9.27
C GLU A 108 17.40 -25.92 -9.00
N LEU A 109 18.03 -26.43 -10.06
CA LEU A 109 19.05 -27.47 -9.94
C LEU A 109 20.38 -26.77 -9.68
N VAL A 110 21.01 -27.08 -8.55
CA VAL A 110 22.35 -26.59 -8.22
C VAL A 110 23.39 -27.49 -8.88
N GLU A 111 24.12 -26.97 -9.85
CA GLU A 111 25.09 -27.73 -10.66
C GLU A 111 26.55 -27.54 -10.21
N ASP A 112 26.84 -26.49 -9.45
CA ASP A 112 28.20 -26.13 -9.02
C ASP A 112 28.33 -25.93 -7.50
N VAL A 113 29.56 -26.11 -7.00
CA VAL A 113 29.87 -26.07 -5.56
C VAL A 113 29.73 -24.66 -4.99
N ALA A 114 30.12 -23.62 -5.74
CA ALA A 114 30.08 -22.25 -5.25
C ALA A 114 28.64 -21.77 -5.01
N THR A 115 27.71 -22.13 -5.89
CA THR A 115 26.28 -21.89 -5.71
C THR A 115 25.72 -22.65 -4.51
N ALA A 116 26.13 -23.91 -4.32
CA ALA A 116 25.71 -24.70 -3.16
C ALA A 116 26.16 -24.06 -1.84
N GLU A 117 27.42 -23.63 -1.75
CA GLU A 117 27.96 -22.95 -0.55
C GLU A 117 27.21 -21.67 -0.22
N ARG A 118 26.91 -20.86 -1.24
CA ARG A 118 26.12 -19.63 -1.08
C ARG A 118 24.72 -19.91 -0.54
N LEU A 119 24.02 -20.90 -1.10
CA LEU A 119 22.64 -21.25 -0.71
C LEU A 119 22.58 -21.91 0.66
N ILE A 120 23.63 -22.61 1.10
CA ILE A 120 23.70 -23.17 2.45
C ILE A 120 23.81 -22.07 3.52
N ALA A 121 24.47 -20.96 3.18
CA ALA A 121 24.66 -19.83 4.09
C ALA A 121 23.44 -18.90 4.16
N ASP A 122 22.50 -19.01 3.23
CA ASP A 122 21.30 -18.18 3.19
C ASP A 122 20.20 -18.77 4.09
N GLU A 123 19.78 -18.02 5.11
CA GLU A 123 18.78 -18.47 6.08
C GLU A 123 17.37 -18.62 5.48
N ASP A 124 17.12 -17.98 4.33
CA ASP A 124 15.83 -18.01 3.64
C ASP A 124 15.72 -19.17 2.62
N GLU A 125 16.80 -19.93 2.40
CA GLU A 125 16.87 -21.01 1.42
C GLU A 125 16.95 -22.40 2.06
N LEU A 126 16.36 -23.41 1.38
CA LEU A 126 16.40 -24.80 1.84
C LEU A 126 17.00 -25.71 0.78
N LEU A 127 18.27 -26.07 0.94
CA LEU A 127 18.95 -27.02 0.06
C LEU A 127 18.62 -28.47 0.43
N ILE A 128 18.02 -29.23 -0.50
CA ILE A 128 17.63 -30.63 -0.29
C ILE A 128 18.34 -31.55 -1.28
N ARG A 129 19.05 -32.56 -0.76
CA ARG A 129 19.63 -33.63 -1.57
C ARG A 129 18.60 -34.73 -1.87
N VAL A 130 18.43 -35.08 -3.14
CA VAL A 130 17.56 -36.20 -3.57
C VAL A 130 18.39 -37.23 -4.37
N SER A 131 18.38 -38.49 -3.94
CA SER A 131 19.06 -39.57 -4.67
C SER A 131 18.24 -40.00 -5.89
N LYS A 132 18.86 -40.02 -7.08
CA LYS A 132 18.20 -40.31 -8.37
C LYS A 132 17.44 -41.66 -8.42
N GLY A 133 17.85 -42.65 -7.64
CA GLY A 133 17.22 -43.98 -7.59
C GLY A 133 15.99 -44.10 -6.68
N MET A 134 15.58 -43.03 -5.99
CA MET A 134 14.43 -43.09 -5.08
C MET A 134 13.11 -43.10 -5.85
N LYS A 135 12.14 -43.88 -5.36
CA LYS A 135 10.77 -43.84 -5.88
C LYS A 135 10.16 -42.46 -5.62
N ARG A 136 9.51 -41.88 -6.63
CA ARG A 136 8.85 -40.57 -6.55
C ARG A 136 7.92 -40.44 -5.34
N THR A 137 7.11 -41.45 -5.08
CA THR A 137 6.19 -41.47 -3.93
C THR A 137 6.90 -41.35 -2.58
N HIS A 138 8.13 -41.85 -2.47
CA HIS A 138 8.95 -41.73 -1.27
C HIS A 138 9.60 -40.35 -1.18
N ILE A 139 10.07 -39.80 -2.31
CA ILE A 139 10.57 -38.42 -2.40
C ILE A 139 9.48 -37.44 -1.94
N ASP A 140 8.27 -37.52 -2.48
CA ASP A 140 7.16 -36.61 -2.15
C ASP A 140 6.80 -36.68 -0.66
N LYS A 141 6.75 -37.88 -0.06
CA LYS A 141 6.50 -38.05 1.38
C LYS A 141 7.61 -37.43 2.24
N THR A 142 8.87 -37.61 1.87
CA THR A 142 10.00 -37.04 2.61
C THR A 142 10.07 -35.53 2.46
N LEU A 143 9.85 -34.99 1.25
CA LEU A 143 9.77 -33.55 1.01
C LEU A 143 8.68 -32.91 1.85
N ASN A 144 7.46 -33.46 1.84
CA ASN A 144 6.36 -32.96 2.69
C ASN A 144 6.72 -32.92 4.19
N ARG A 145 7.50 -33.90 4.68
CA ARG A 145 7.96 -33.92 6.07
C ARG A 145 9.01 -32.85 6.35
N LEU A 146 9.97 -32.66 5.44
CA LEU A 146 10.99 -31.60 5.55
C LEU A 146 10.34 -30.22 5.51
N PHE A 147 9.46 -30.02 4.54
CA PHE A 147 8.60 -28.87 4.39
C PHE A 147 7.85 -28.53 5.66
N LYS A 148 7.11 -29.47 6.26
CA LYS A 148 6.39 -29.23 7.52
C LYS A 148 7.30 -28.82 8.69
N LYS A 149 8.58 -29.21 8.68
CA LYS A 149 9.53 -28.95 9.77
C LYS A 149 10.28 -27.63 9.60
N HIS A 150 10.62 -27.28 8.37
CA HIS A 150 11.51 -26.15 8.06
C HIS A 150 10.78 -24.98 7.41
N ILE A 151 9.53 -25.16 6.97
CA ILE A 151 8.74 -24.13 6.31
C ILE A 151 7.34 -24.14 6.93
N GLU A 152 6.91 -22.99 7.44
CA GLU A 152 5.54 -22.81 7.90
C GLU A 152 4.60 -22.65 6.71
N PHE A 153 4.08 -23.77 6.20
CA PHE A 153 2.99 -23.74 5.23
C PHE A 153 1.67 -23.41 5.95
N GLU A 154 1.20 -22.18 5.81
CA GLU A 154 -0.20 -21.87 6.13
C GLU A 154 -1.13 -22.65 5.18
N LYS A 155 -2.06 -23.42 5.76
CA LYS A 155 -3.09 -24.12 4.99
C LYS A 155 -4.11 -23.12 4.45
N GLY A 156 -4.33 -23.13 3.13
CA GLY A 156 -5.38 -22.37 2.47
C GLY A 156 -4.88 -21.62 1.24
N ARG A 157 -5.79 -20.92 0.55
CA ARG A 157 -5.41 -19.91 -0.44
C ARG A 157 -4.58 -18.87 0.32
N GLN A 158 -3.31 -18.66 -0.03
CA GLN A 158 -2.52 -17.59 0.58
C GLN A 158 -3.23 -16.27 0.33
N THR A 159 -4.04 -15.83 1.28
CA THR A 159 -4.61 -14.49 1.26
C THR A 159 -3.42 -13.56 1.31
N ARG A 160 -3.31 -12.69 0.30
CA ARG A 160 -2.33 -11.61 0.19
C ARG A 160 -2.23 -10.88 1.52
N ASN A 161 -1.32 -11.31 2.41
CA ASN A 161 -1.16 -10.76 3.74
C ASN A 161 -0.05 -9.72 3.66
N PRO A 162 -0.36 -8.42 3.77
CA PRO A 162 0.66 -7.39 3.66
C PRO A 162 1.76 -7.46 4.73
N ASN A 163 1.50 -8.13 5.85
CA ASN A 163 2.49 -8.35 6.91
C ASN A 163 3.64 -9.29 6.49
N ARG A 164 3.52 -9.98 5.36
CA ARG A 164 4.55 -10.86 4.78
C ARG A 164 5.29 -10.25 3.61
N SER A 165 5.04 -8.97 3.35
CA SER A 165 5.69 -8.24 2.28
C SER A 165 7.13 -7.94 2.64
N ASN A 166 8.04 -8.23 1.72
CA ASN A 166 9.42 -7.79 1.72
C ASN A 166 9.62 -6.55 0.83
N ALA A 167 8.53 -5.95 0.33
CA ALA A 167 8.60 -4.67 -0.37
C ALA A 167 9.21 -3.59 0.54
N ARG A 168 9.93 -2.63 -0.04
CA ARG A 168 10.54 -1.52 0.73
C ARG A 168 9.50 -0.73 1.51
N TYR A 169 8.31 -0.57 0.92
CA TYR A 169 7.14 0.00 1.54
C TYR A 169 5.97 -0.95 1.39
N SER A 170 5.62 -1.64 2.47
CA SER A 170 4.52 -2.59 2.52
C SER A 170 3.30 -1.98 3.20
N LEU A 171 2.11 -2.47 2.83
CA LEU A 171 0.89 -2.03 3.51
C LEU A 171 0.86 -2.66 4.91
N SER A 172 0.39 -1.91 5.91
CA SER A 172 0.34 -2.40 7.30
C SER A 172 -0.75 -3.45 7.55
N LYS A 173 -1.75 -3.51 6.67
CA LYS A 173 -2.91 -4.42 6.73
C LYS A 173 -3.57 -4.50 5.37
N SER A 174 -4.44 -5.49 5.20
CA SER A 174 -5.32 -5.56 4.03
C SER A 174 -6.25 -4.33 3.99
N ILE A 175 -6.50 -3.82 2.79
CA ILE A 175 -7.21 -2.56 2.57
C ILE A 175 -8.49 -2.82 1.79
N ALA A 176 -9.61 -2.36 2.35
CA ALA A 176 -10.85 -2.17 1.60
C ALA A 176 -10.71 -0.88 0.78
N ILE A 177 -10.48 -1.01 -0.53
CA ILE A 177 -10.14 0.13 -1.39
C ILE A 177 -11.22 1.20 -1.37
N ASP A 178 -12.50 0.81 -1.44
CA ASP A 178 -13.67 1.70 -1.38
C ASP A 178 -13.62 2.59 -0.13
N SER A 179 -13.18 2.03 1.01
CA SER A 179 -13.04 2.80 2.23
C SER A 179 -11.99 3.91 2.12
N LEU A 180 -10.88 3.67 1.40
CA LEU A 180 -9.89 4.73 1.13
C LEU A 180 -10.43 5.75 0.12
N GLN A 181 -11.11 5.32 -0.94
CA GLN A 181 -11.69 6.24 -1.92
C GLN A 181 -12.65 7.21 -1.25
N THR A 182 -13.59 6.70 -0.43
CA THR A 182 -14.52 7.53 0.34
C THR A 182 -13.78 8.44 1.34
N ALA A 183 -12.73 7.94 2.01
CA ALA A 183 -11.99 8.73 2.99
C ALA A 183 -11.24 9.91 2.37
N PHE A 184 -10.53 9.69 1.26
CA PHE A 184 -9.80 10.76 0.57
C PHE A 184 -10.74 11.70 -0.20
N ALA A 185 -11.84 11.20 -0.78
CA ALA A 185 -12.85 12.08 -1.37
C ALA A 185 -13.51 12.99 -0.33
N LEU A 186 -13.79 12.46 0.87
CA LEU A 186 -14.30 13.24 1.99
C LEU A 186 -13.27 14.28 2.47
N TYR A 187 -11.99 13.91 2.51
CA TYR A 187 -10.91 14.82 2.86
C TYR A 187 -10.81 15.98 1.88
N ASP A 188 -10.79 15.70 0.57
CA ASP A 188 -10.74 16.72 -0.49
C ASP A 188 -11.90 17.71 -0.39
N LEU A 189 -13.13 17.24 -0.15
CA LEU A 189 -14.31 18.11 -0.02
C LEU A 189 -14.23 19.02 1.20
N ILE A 190 -13.69 18.53 2.31
CA ILE A 190 -13.52 19.32 3.54
C ILE A 190 -12.48 20.41 3.31
N GLU A 191 -11.32 20.07 2.74
CA GLU A 191 -10.26 21.04 2.45
C GLU A 191 -10.73 22.11 1.45
N GLN A 192 -11.50 21.73 0.43
CA GLN A 192 -12.09 22.68 -0.52
C GLN A 192 -13.08 23.63 0.16
N ALA A 193 -13.96 23.12 1.01
CA ALA A 193 -14.91 23.94 1.75
C ALA A 193 -14.19 24.89 2.72
N GLU A 194 -13.16 24.41 3.43
CA GLU A 194 -12.34 25.24 4.31
C GLU A 194 -11.60 26.33 3.53
N ALA A 195 -11.04 26.02 2.35
CA ALA A 195 -10.38 27.00 1.48
C ALA A 195 -11.34 28.07 0.93
N ASN A 196 -12.60 27.70 0.68
CA ASN A 196 -13.66 28.62 0.24
C ASN A 196 -14.33 29.40 1.41
N GLY A 197 -13.98 29.09 2.66
CA GLY A 197 -14.66 29.66 3.84
C GLY A 197 -16.10 29.17 4.04
N GLU A 198 -16.44 28.03 3.45
CA GLU A 198 -17.78 27.44 3.51
C GLU A 198 -17.97 26.59 4.77
N LYS A 199 -19.18 26.65 5.34
CA LYS A 199 -19.52 25.82 6.51
C LYS A 199 -19.82 24.40 6.07
N VAL A 200 -19.01 23.46 6.53
CA VAL A 200 -19.17 22.04 6.24
C VAL A 200 -20.38 21.45 6.98
N ASN A 201 -21.27 20.80 6.25
CA ASN A 201 -22.35 19.98 6.82
C ASN A 201 -22.06 18.49 6.59
N ASN A 202 -21.76 17.77 7.68
CA ASN A 202 -21.45 16.34 7.65
C ASN A 202 -22.54 15.50 6.96
N TYR A 203 -23.81 15.87 7.10
CA TYR A 203 -24.90 15.13 6.47
C TYR A 203 -24.91 15.30 4.94
N ALA A 204 -24.60 16.51 4.46
CA ALA A 204 -24.48 16.79 3.03
C ALA A 204 -23.25 16.09 2.43
N LEU A 205 -22.11 16.15 3.14
CA LEU A 205 -20.90 15.43 2.74
C LEU A 205 -21.13 13.93 2.65
N ALA A 206 -21.79 13.34 3.65
CA ALA A 206 -22.11 11.91 3.66
C ALA A 206 -22.88 11.49 2.40
N LYS A 207 -23.90 12.27 2.01
CA LYS A 207 -24.67 12.02 0.79
C LYS A 207 -23.80 12.13 -0.47
N GLN A 208 -22.89 13.09 -0.51
CA GLN A 208 -22.02 13.32 -1.67
C GLN A 208 -20.98 12.20 -1.87
N VAL A 209 -20.46 11.62 -0.79
CA VAL A 209 -19.47 10.53 -0.85
C VAL A 209 -20.05 9.12 -0.68
N GLY A 210 -21.39 9.00 -0.58
CA GLY A 210 -22.08 7.72 -0.45
C GLY A 210 -21.89 7.03 0.91
N ILE A 211 -21.73 7.79 2.00
CA ILE A 211 -21.73 7.24 3.36
C ILE A 211 -23.18 7.05 3.81
N GLU A 212 -23.59 5.79 3.88
CA GLU A 212 -24.88 5.39 4.43
C GLU A 212 -24.67 4.65 5.75
N VAL A 213 -25.59 4.84 6.69
CA VAL A 213 -25.60 4.08 7.95
C VAL A 213 -26.94 3.42 8.10
N GLU A 214 -26.92 2.10 8.11
CA GLU A 214 -28.08 1.25 8.32
C GLU A 214 -28.31 0.99 9.81
N GLN A 215 -29.58 0.91 10.16
CA GLN A 215 -30.02 0.54 11.49
C GLN A 215 -30.00 -0.99 11.64
N ARG A 216 -29.33 -1.48 12.68
CA ARG A 216 -29.21 -2.94 12.93
C ARG A 216 -30.42 -3.58 13.58
N ASN A 217 -31.19 -2.83 14.39
CA ASN A 217 -32.44 -3.31 15.00
C ASN A 217 -33.61 -2.47 14.48
N THR A 218 -34.56 -3.08 13.77
CA THR A 218 -35.70 -2.42 13.12
C THR A 218 -36.94 -2.30 14.01
N GLU A 219 -36.88 -2.75 15.27
CA GLU A 219 -38.02 -2.71 16.20
C GLU A 219 -38.45 -1.28 16.59
N GLU A 220 -37.53 -0.31 16.55
CA GLU A 220 -37.82 1.11 16.77
C GLU A 220 -37.22 1.93 15.61
N GLU A 221 -37.99 2.76 14.92
CA GLU A 221 -37.43 3.63 13.88
C GLU A 221 -36.59 4.76 14.48
N TRP A 222 -35.41 5.01 13.89
CA TRP A 222 -34.62 6.19 14.26
C TRP A 222 -35.36 7.49 13.95
N ASP A 223 -35.42 8.39 14.93
CA ASP A 223 -35.77 9.77 14.65
C ASP A 223 -34.71 10.46 13.74
N ILE A 224 -35.10 11.57 13.11
CA ILE A 224 -34.25 12.31 12.17
C ILE A 224 -32.98 12.84 12.85
N ALA A 225 -33.05 13.25 14.12
CA ALA A 225 -31.93 13.83 14.84
C ALA A 225 -30.87 12.76 15.17
N TYR A 226 -31.31 11.58 15.59
CA TYR A 226 -30.47 10.43 15.87
C TYR A 226 -29.81 9.93 14.58
N LYS A 227 -30.56 9.80 13.47
CA LYS A 227 -29.99 9.45 12.15
C LYS A 227 -28.88 10.43 11.74
N ARG A 228 -29.11 11.74 11.87
CA ARG A 228 -28.09 12.77 11.58
C ARG A 228 -26.86 12.62 12.46
N ARG A 229 -27.03 12.34 13.75
CA ARG A 229 -25.92 12.12 14.69
C ARG A 229 -25.09 10.90 14.30
N VAL A 230 -25.73 9.78 13.98
CA VAL A 230 -25.06 8.54 13.57
C VAL A 230 -24.26 8.75 12.28
N VAL A 231 -24.85 9.41 11.27
CA VAL A 231 -24.15 9.78 10.03
C VAL A 231 -22.95 10.68 10.33
N SER A 232 -23.09 11.68 11.19
CA SER A 232 -22.00 12.58 11.59
C SER A 232 -20.83 11.82 12.25
N VAL A 233 -21.13 10.82 13.07
CA VAL A 233 -20.11 9.92 13.66
C VAL A 233 -19.41 9.10 12.58
N ALA A 234 -20.16 8.56 11.61
CA ALA A 234 -19.59 7.80 10.49
C ALA A 234 -18.65 8.66 9.63
N VAL A 235 -19.05 9.90 9.31
CA VAL A 235 -18.23 10.89 8.60
C VAL A 235 -16.96 11.19 9.39
N SER A 236 -17.07 11.43 10.70
CA SER A 236 -15.91 11.72 11.55
C SER A 236 -14.91 10.56 11.59
N ARG A 237 -15.40 9.32 11.70
CA ARG A 237 -14.56 8.11 11.64
C ARG A 237 -13.89 7.96 10.28
N LYS A 238 -14.62 8.23 9.19
CA LYS A 238 -14.09 8.12 7.83
C LYS A 238 -13.05 9.21 7.53
N LYS A 239 -13.28 10.44 7.98
CA LYS A 239 -12.28 11.54 7.94
C LYS A 239 -11.00 11.13 8.65
N LYS A 240 -11.14 10.54 9.85
CA LYS A 240 -9.99 10.07 10.64
C LYS A 240 -9.12 9.06 9.89
N VAL A 241 -9.71 8.18 9.06
CA VAL A 241 -8.92 7.24 8.22
C VAL A 241 -7.95 7.99 7.29
N ALA A 242 -8.40 9.04 6.60
CA ALA A 242 -7.53 9.82 5.72
C ALA A 242 -6.48 10.61 6.51
N VAL A 243 -6.89 11.27 7.61
CA VAL A 243 -5.97 12.05 8.47
C VAL A 243 -4.88 11.18 9.06
N ASP A 244 -5.23 10.03 9.62
CA ASP A 244 -4.26 9.12 10.23
C ASP A 244 -3.30 8.55 9.17
N ALA A 245 -3.81 8.25 7.96
CA ALA A 245 -2.98 7.81 6.83
C ALA A 245 -2.01 8.92 6.35
N ILE A 246 -2.48 10.16 6.19
CA ILE A 246 -1.64 11.32 5.86
C ILE A 246 -0.56 11.54 6.93
N LYS A 247 -0.91 11.34 8.21
CA LYS A 247 0.05 11.47 9.31
C LYS A 247 1.07 10.32 9.35
N SER A 248 0.68 9.10 9.00
CA SER A 248 1.55 7.92 9.13
C SER A 248 2.55 7.76 7.99
N VAL A 249 2.25 8.25 6.78
CA VAL A 249 3.11 8.02 5.59
C VAL A 249 4.54 8.53 5.74
N VAL A 250 4.76 9.61 6.48
CA VAL A 250 6.12 10.15 6.75
C VAL A 250 6.98 9.23 7.62
N ASN A 251 6.37 8.23 8.25
CA ASN A 251 7.05 7.18 8.98
C ASN A 251 7.24 5.90 8.15
N GLY A 252 6.88 5.91 6.87
CA GLY A 252 6.92 4.74 5.99
C GLY A 252 5.81 3.72 6.25
N VAL A 253 4.71 4.12 6.89
CA VAL A 253 3.59 3.24 7.25
C VAL A 253 2.31 3.69 6.58
N PHE A 254 1.58 2.77 5.94
CA PHE A 254 0.29 3.07 5.34
C PHE A 254 -0.59 1.82 5.17
N PRO A 255 -1.90 1.92 5.46
CA PRO A 255 -2.51 2.90 6.35
C PRO A 255 -1.97 2.74 7.80
N SER A 256 -2.36 3.61 8.73
CA SER A 256 -2.08 3.40 10.16
C SER A 256 -2.90 2.27 10.78
#